data_AF-A0A517E0N4-F1
#
_entry.id   AF-A0A517E0N4-F1
#
_cell.length_a   1.000
_cell.length_b   1.000
_cell.length_c   1.000
_cell.angle_alpha   90.00
_cell.angle_beta   90.00
_cell.angle_gamma   90.00
#
_symmetry.space_group_name_H-M   'P 1'
#
loop_
_entity.id
_entity.type
_entity.pdbx_description
1 polymer ?
#
loop_
_entity_poly.entity_id
_entity_poly.type
_entity_poly.pdbx_seq_one_letter_code
_entity_poly.pdbx_strand_id
1 'polypeptide(L)'
;MSRYFELSRHSGNQELFRVVEMSVAALLADHPFHILAEGLHGTGKTTIFRAARELLPPIKRIKNCLYNCDPARPHCPLHRDLPPPVIAEIGIEEVPRPFLEISQAAKVGSVVGSIDLARLTDPVKPLAALLPGTIPRAHRGIIFIDGINRLADTAPEVAEVLLDVMGTRPGQIQMEEPGLPAVTLPVAVGIWAASNPDEEPGPLSRVRKQLSDRFDLTVAMGRPDNYQAVVDILAGSAQAAMAALPGQLAGNLANSTVSPELRQVLAKIYIDFRLDSPRGAQAMETAARLTALLSGRSNATVADLAQVVSLALAHRVSGDTITAITAYLTGLSYPQSQRQGQQDRKLEDRMLSRWVMLWAAVKRQLAAVMRARCHRPAAETSEGGKGAGAGGPARIVDPLATTIIAPPKPAIPIANLPDDQLVTRDTHAHG
;
A
#
# COMPACT_ATOMS: atom_id res chain seq x y z
N MET A 1 -25.09 -3.53 5.10
CA MET A 1 -23.67 -3.50 4.65
C MET A 1 -23.17 -4.93 4.74
N SER A 2 -22.52 -5.45 3.70
CA SER A 2 -22.01 -6.83 3.72
C SER A 2 -20.98 -6.99 4.83
N ARG A 3 -20.97 -8.13 5.53
CA ARG A 3 -19.97 -8.39 6.56
C ARG A 3 -18.59 -8.50 5.93
N TYR A 4 -17.54 -8.14 6.68
CA TYR A 4 -16.17 -8.17 6.15
C TYR A 4 -15.78 -9.56 5.60
N PHE A 5 -16.20 -10.61 6.31
CA PHE A 5 -15.91 -12.00 5.94
C PHE A 5 -16.74 -12.53 4.77
N GLU A 6 -17.81 -11.82 4.40
CA GLU A 6 -18.69 -12.15 3.27
C GLU A 6 -18.29 -11.40 1.99
N LEU A 7 -17.20 -10.63 2.02
CA LEU A 7 -16.71 -9.97 0.82
C LEU A 7 -15.92 -10.95 -0.05
N SER A 8 -16.22 -10.95 -1.35
CA SER A 8 -15.52 -11.75 -2.36
C SER A 8 -14.05 -11.30 -2.48
N ARG A 9 -13.13 -12.24 -2.25
CA ARG A 9 -11.69 -12.06 -2.46
C ARG A 9 -11.30 -12.55 -3.86
N HIS A 10 -10.54 -11.75 -4.58
CA HIS A 10 -10.01 -12.07 -5.91
C HIS A 10 -8.60 -11.50 -6.07
N SER A 11 -7.91 -11.89 -7.14
CA SER A 11 -6.53 -11.47 -7.46
C SER A 11 -6.30 -9.96 -7.30
N GLY A 12 -7.19 -9.15 -7.86
CA GLY A 12 -7.12 -7.68 -7.80
C GLY A 12 -7.39 -7.01 -6.43
N ASN A 13 -7.91 -7.71 -5.41
CA ASN A 13 -8.24 -7.09 -4.12
C ASN A 13 -7.66 -7.79 -2.89
N GLN A 14 -7.09 -8.99 -3.04
CA GLN A 14 -6.62 -9.83 -1.93
C GLN A 14 -5.56 -9.14 -1.06
N GLU A 15 -4.63 -8.39 -1.65
CA GLU A 15 -3.60 -7.67 -0.90
C GLU A 15 -4.20 -6.59 0.01
N LEU A 16 -5.32 -5.98 -0.36
CA LEU A 16 -5.97 -4.98 0.51
C LEU A 16 -6.53 -5.62 1.79
N PHE A 17 -7.14 -6.80 1.68
CA PHE A 17 -7.60 -7.54 2.87
C PHE A 17 -6.43 -7.81 3.82
N ARG A 18 -5.33 -8.33 3.27
CA ARG A 18 -4.13 -8.64 4.04
C ARG A 18 -3.54 -7.40 4.72
N VAL A 19 -3.43 -6.28 4.00
CA VAL A 19 -2.88 -5.02 4.54
C VAL A 19 -3.81 -4.40 5.60
N VAL A 20 -5.13 -4.52 5.43
CA VAL A 20 -6.09 -4.13 6.46
C VAL A 20 -5.92 -4.97 7.72
N GLU A 21 -5.82 -6.30 7.59
CA GLU A 21 -5.55 -7.21 8.70
C GLU A 21 -4.23 -6.86 9.41
N MET A 22 -3.17 -6.51 8.67
CA MET A 22 -1.90 -6.00 9.23
C MET A 22 -2.09 -4.70 10.01
N SER A 23 -2.84 -3.74 9.46
CA SER A 23 -3.09 -2.45 10.11
C SER A 23 -3.90 -2.62 11.41
N VAL A 24 -4.89 -3.52 11.43
CA VAL A 24 -5.62 -3.87 12.64
C VAL A 24 -4.68 -4.50 13.68
N ALA A 25 -3.85 -5.48 13.29
CA ALA A 25 -2.88 -6.09 14.19
C ALA A 25 -1.89 -5.08 14.78
N ALA A 26 -1.40 -4.13 13.96
CA ALA A 26 -0.53 -3.06 14.41
C ALA A 26 -1.22 -2.12 15.42
N LEU A 27 -2.49 -1.78 15.16
CA LEU A 27 -3.30 -0.94 16.03
C LEU A 27 -3.56 -1.58 17.40
N LEU A 28 -3.67 -2.91 17.47
CA LEU A 28 -3.79 -3.65 18.75
C LEU A 28 -2.50 -3.61 19.57
N ALA A 29 -1.35 -3.39 18.92
CA ALA A 29 -0.06 -3.23 19.55
C ALA A 29 0.30 -1.75 19.81
N ASP A 30 -0.69 -0.85 19.86
CA ASP A 30 -0.51 0.61 20.00
C ASP A 30 0.44 1.21 18.95
N HIS A 31 0.53 0.60 17.76
CA HIS A 31 1.36 1.05 16.64
C HIS A 31 0.48 1.52 15.47
N PRO A 32 0.24 2.84 15.33
CA PRO A 32 -0.48 3.37 14.17
C PRO A 32 0.22 3.00 12.87
N PHE A 33 -0.55 2.40 11.95
CA PHE A 33 -0.05 1.92 10.67
C PHE A 33 -0.94 2.45 9.55
N HIS A 34 -0.35 3.27 8.68
CA HIS A 34 -1.06 4.04 7.66
C HIS A 34 -1.03 3.32 6.32
N ILE A 35 -2.20 3.15 5.70
CA ILE A 35 -2.35 2.38 4.46
C ILE A 35 -3.12 3.18 3.41
N LEU A 36 -2.65 3.08 2.17
CA LEU A 36 -3.25 3.72 1.00
C LEU A 36 -3.66 2.64 0.00
N ALA A 37 -4.92 2.62 -0.43
CA ALA A 37 -5.39 1.79 -1.53
C ALA A 37 -5.61 2.66 -2.78
N GLU A 38 -4.87 2.40 -3.84
CA GLU A 38 -5.01 3.12 -5.11
C GLU A 38 -5.61 2.21 -6.16
N GLY A 39 -6.57 2.72 -6.94
CA GLY A 39 -7.03 2.02 -8.14
C GLY A 39 -8.32 2.59 -8.67
N LEU A 40 -8.79 2.02 -9.78
CA LEU A 40 -9.95 2.53 -10.52
C LEU A 40 -11.27 2.46 -9.74
N HIS A 41 -12.30 3.15 -10.23
CA HIS A 41 -13.65 2.98 -9.70
C HIS A 41 -14.13 1.54 -9.82
N GLY A 42 -14.99 1.14 -8.89
CA GLY A 42 -15.59 -0.21 -8.89
C GLY A 42 -14.68 -1.33 -8.39
N THR A 43 -13.45 -1.05 -7.94
CA THR A 43 -12.54 -2.07 -7.35
C THR A 43 -12.84 -2.41 -5.88
N GLY A 44 -13.92 -1.87 -5.30
CA GLY A 44 -14.38 -2.25 -3.95
C GLY A 44 -13.60 -1.66 -2.77
N LYS A 45 -12.67 -0.71 -2.99
CA LYS A 45 -11.84 -0.06 -1.95
C LYS A 45 -12.63 0.39 -0.72
N THR A 46 -13.58 1.30 -0.93
CA THR A 46 -14.41 1.88 0.14
C THR A 46 -15.27 0.83 0.83
N THR A 47 -15.76 -0.17 0.09
CA THR A 47 -16.53 -1.28 0.64
C THR A 47 -15.69 -2.12 1.61
N ILE A 48 -14.46 -2.47 1.23
CA ILE A 48 -13.54 -3.26 2.06
C ILE A 48 -13.17 -2.50 3.33
N PHE A 49 -12.78 -1.22 3.22
CA PHE A 49 -12.41 -0.43 4.39
C PHE A 49 -13.56 -0.23 5.38
N ARG A 50 -14.77 0.07 4.89
CA ARG A 50 -15.92 0.26 5.78
C ARG A 50 -16.38 -1.04 6.42
N ALA A 51 -16.32 -2.17 5.71
CA ALA A 51 -16.61 -3.48 6.29
C ALA A 51 -15.57 -3.88 7.35
N ALA A 52 -14.30 -3.51 7.15
CA ALA A 52 -13.21 -3.81 8.08
C ALA A 52 -13.37 -3.18 9.47
N ARG A 53 -14.31 -2.24 9.64
CA ARG A 53 -14.74 -1.75 10.96
C ARG A 53 -15.12 -2.89 11.90
N GLU A 54 -15.70 -3.98 11.38
CA GLU A 54 -16.09 -5.16 12.16
C GLU A 54 -14.91 -5.90 12.79
N LEU A 55 -13.70 -5.73 12.25
CA LEU A 55 -12.48 -6.35 12.79
C LEU A 55 -11.95 -5.64 14.04
N LEU A 56 -12.40 -4.41 14.29
CA LEU A 56 -11.85 -3.57 15.35
C LEU A 56 -12.45 -3.95 16.71
N PRO A 57 -11.65 -4.49 17.65
CA PRO A 57 -12.18 -4.84 18.97
C PRO A 57 -12.48 -3.57 19.78
N PRO A 58 -13.50 -3.61 20.64
CA PRO A 58 -13.89 -2.47 21.47
C PRO A 58 -12.76 -1.99 22.37
N ILE A 59 -12.85 -0.74 22.80
CA ILE A 59 -11.88 -0.11 23.71
C ILE A 59 -12.55 0.27 25.03
N LYS A 60 -11.78 0.19 26.11
CA LYS A 60 -12.16 0.79 27.39
C LYS A 60 -11.73 2.25 27.40
N ARG A 61 -12.64 3.13 27.79
CA ARG A 61 -12.37 4.57 27.95
C ARG A 61 -12.97 5.11 29.25
N ILE A 62 -12.44 6.25 29.70
CA ILE A 62 -13.06 7.02 30.78
C ILE A 62 -14.47 7.43 30.33
N LYS A 63 -15.46 7.25 31.22
CA LYS A 63 -16.88 7.50 30.92
C LYS A 63 -17.09 8.90 30.34
N ASN A 64 -17.83 8.99 29.23
CA ASN A 64 -18.14 10.25 28.53
C ASN A 64 -16.93 11.04 28.00
N CYS A 65 -15.73 10.46 27.93
CA CYS A 65 -14.57 11.15 27.38
C CYS A 65 -14.66 11.29 25.85
N LEU A 66 -14.66 12.53 25.35
CA LEU A 66 -14.71 12.83 23.90
C LEU A 66 -13.44 12.41 23.15
N TYR A 67 -12.31 12.29 23.86
CA TYR A 67 -11.00 11.95 23.29
C TYR A 67 -10.66 10.45 23.41
N ASN A 68 -11.56 9.62 23.95
CA ASN A 68 -11.32 8.18 24.18
C ASN A 68 -10.08 7.86 25.03
N CYS A 69 -9.84 8.66 26.07
CA CYS A 69 -8.72 8.50 27.00
C CYS A 69 -8.72 7.10 27.65
N ASP A 70 -7.54 6.45 27.65
CA ASP A 70 -7.31 5.20 28.38
C ASP A 70 -7.31 5.50 29.89
N PRO A 71 -8.11 4.78 30.72
CA PRO A 71 -8.11 4.97 32.17
C PRO A 71 -6.73 4.83 32.83
N ALA A 72 -5.84 4.02 32.25
CA ALA A 72 -4.48 3.83 32.77
C ALA A 72 -3.49 4.91 32.29
N ARG A 73 -3.76 5.55 31.15
CA ARG A 73 -2.88 6.53 30.50
C ARG A 73 -3.72 7.65 29.86
N PRO A 74 -4.34 8.55 30.66
CA PRO A 74 -5.14 9.65 30.12
C PRO A 74 -4.24 10.66 29.40
N HIS A 75 -4.62 11.09 28.19
CA HIS A 75 -3.83 12.04 27.38
C HIS A 75 -4.52 13.41 27.20
N CYS A 76 -5.84 13.46 27.34
CA CYS A 76 -6.67 14.62 27.06
C CYS A 76 -6.54 15.70 28.15
N PRO A 77 -6.77 16.99 27.82
CA PRO A 77 -6.64 18.09 28.79
C PRO A 77 -7.53 17.92 30.03
N LEU A 78 -8.67 17.24 29.88
CA LEU A 78 -9.63 17.04 30.96
C LEU A 78 -9.21 15.98 31.99
N HIS A 79 -8.40 15.00 31.59
CA HIS A 79 -8.09 13.83 32.44
C HIS A 79 -6.59 13.62 32.68
N ARG A 80 -5.70 14.26 31.91
CA ARG A 80 -4.24 14.04 31.98
C ARG A 80 -3.64 14.33 33.36
N ASP A 81 -4.21 15.30 34.09
CA ASP A 81 -3.72 15.75 35.40
C ASP A 81 -4.57 15.19 36.56
N LEU A 82 -5.55 14.33 36.28
CA LEU A 82 -6.39 13.74 37.32
C LEU A 82 -5.71 12.51 37.95
N PRO A 83 -5.78 12.36 39.29
CA PRO A 83 -5.22 11.20 39.95
C PRO A 83 -6.12 9.96 39.69
N PRO A 84 -5.54 8.74 39.67
CA PRO A 84 -6.28 7.49 39.46
C PRO A 84 -7.56 7.29 40.29
N PRO A 85 -7.65 7.65 41.60
CA PRO A 85 -8.89 7.50 42.36
C PRO A 85 -10.05 8.34 41.79
N VAL A 86 -9.78 9.56 41.32
CA VAL A 86 -10.81 10.42 40.72
C VAL A 86 -11.29 9.84 39.39
N ILE A 87 -10.39 9.26 38.60
CA ILE A 87 -10.76 8.56 37.36
C ILE A 87 -11.65 7.34 37.65
N ALA A 88 -11.37 6.62 38.73
CA ALA A 88 -12.20 5.49 39.16
C ALA A 88 -13.61 5.92 39.57
N GLU A 89 -13.77 7.10 40.20
CA GLU A 89 -15.08 7.68 40.54
C GLU A 89 -15.90 8.08 39.32
N ILE A 90 -15.28 8.64 38.27
CA ILE A 90 -15.95 8.96 36.99
C ILE A 90 -16.50 7.69 36.34
N GLY A 91 -15.74 6.60 36.46
CA GLY A 91 -16.07 5.29 35.92
C GLY A 91 -15.50 5.04 34.52
N ILE A 92 -15.57 3.77 34.11
CA ILE A 92 -15.04 3.26 32.85
C ILE A 92 -16.22 2.69 32.05
N GLU A 93 -16.21 2.93 30.74
CA GLU A 93 -17.15 2.33 29.80
C GLU A 93 -16.42 1.63 28.65
N GLU A 94 -17.06 0.63 28.08
CA GLU A 94 -16.59 -0.08 26.89
C GLU A 94 -17.37 0.42 25.68
N VAL A 95 -16.65 0.88 24.66
CA VAL A 95 -17.23 1.42 23.44
C VAL A 95 -16.63 0.76 22.20
N PRO A 96 -17.36 0.70 21.09
CA PRO A 96 -16.77 0.33 19.81
C PRO A 96 -15.55 1.19 19.51
N ARG A 97 -14.49 0.57 18.99
CA ARG A 97 -13.29 1.32 18.63
C ARG A 97 -13.63 2.41 17.61
N PRO A 98 -13.11 3.64 17.77
CA PRO A 98 -13.43 4.73 16.85
C PRO A 98 -13.06 4.38 15.41
N PHE A 99 -14.02 4.52 14.52
CA PHE A 99 -13.84 4.49 13.08
C PHE A 99 -14.58 5.70 12.53
N LEU A 100 -13.82 6.75 12.20
CA LEU A 100 -14.37 8.03 11.74
C LEU A 100 -13.93 8.32 10.31
N GLU A 101 -14.74 9.06 9.56
CA GLU A 101 -14.42 9.43 8.18
C GLU A 101 -14.09 10.92 8.09
N ILE A 102 -13.12 11.29 7.24
CA ILE A 102 -12.88 12.67 6.83
C ILE A 102 -13.31 12.81 5.37
N SER A 103 -14.21 13.75 5.12
CA SER A 103 -14.65 14.09 3.77
C SER A 103 -13.56 14.83 2.99
N GLN A 104 -13.55 14.69 1.67
CA GLN A 104 -12.65 15.43 0.77
C GLN A 104 -12.82 16.96 0.90
N ALA A 105 -14.02 17.41 1.27
CA ALA A 105 -14.34 18.83 1.47
C ALA A 105 -14.26 19.27 2.95
N ALA A 106 -13.64 18.47 3.81
CA ALA A 106 -13.55 18.78 5.24
C ALA A 106 -12.78 20.07 5.48
N LYS A 107 -13.21 20.82 6.50
CA LYS A 107 -12.54 22.05 6.95
C LYS A 107 -11.65 21.73 8.14
N VAL A 108 -10.55 22.47 8.29
CA VAL A 108 -9.56 22.27 9.37
C VAL A 108 -10.23 22.18 10.74
N GLY A 109 -11.13 23.12 11.07
CA GLY A 109 -11.84 23.12 12.36
C GLY A 109 -12.69 21.87 12.61
N SER A 110 -13.25 21.25 11.58
CA SER A 110 -14.00 19.98 11.72
C SER A 110 -13.09 18.77 11.97
N VAL A 111 -11.84 18.84 11.50
CA VAL A 111 -10.86 17.75 11.57
C VAL A 111 -10.03 17.83 12.85
N VAL A 112 -9.48 19.01 13.12
CA VAL A 112 -8.63 19.29 14.28
C VAL A 112 -9.47 19.57 15.53
N GLY A 113 -10.51 20.36 15.36
CA GLY A 113 -11.29 20.95 16.44
C GLY A 113 -11.33 22.45 16.30
N SER A 114 -12.31 23.07 16.95
CA SER A 114 -12.50 24.52 16.95
C SER A 114 -13.04 24.97 18.30
N ILE A 115 -13.17 26.28 18.49
CA ILE A 115 -13.89 26.80 19.66
C ILE A 115 -15.37 26.37 19.65
N ASP A 116 -15.89 26.00 20.81
CA ASP A 116 -17.31 25.67 21.00
C ASP A 116 -18.12 26.96 21.14
N LEU A 117 -18.65 27.44 20.01
CA LEU A 117 -19.45 28.66 19.95
C LEU A 117 -20.73 28.56 20.78
N ALA A 118 -21.32 27.37 20.91
CA ALA A 118 -22.55 27.18 21.67
C ALA A 118 -22.30 27.38 23.17
N ARG A 119 -21.19 26.85 23.69
CA ARG A 119 -20.78 27.09 25.08
C ARG A 119 -20.27 28.50 25.33
N LEU A 120 -19.61 29.11 24.35
CA LEU A 120 -19.11 30.47 24.48
C LEU A 120 -20.24 31.50 24.57
N THR A 121 -21.32 31.28 23.82
CA THR A 121 -22.47 32.20 23.74
C THR A 121 -23.63 31.84 24.67
N ASP A 122 -23.47 30.82 25.52
CA ASP A 122 -24.48 30.42 26.48
C ASP A 122 -24.78 31.58 27.46
N PRO A 123 -26.04 32.05 27.55
CA PRO A 123 -26.39 33.20 28.40
C PRO A 123 -26.34 32.89 29.89
N VAL A 124 -26.40 31.62 30.29
CA VAL A 124 -26.38 31.19 31.69
C VAL A 124 -24.95 30.95 32.16
N LYS A 125 -24.14 30.27 31.35
CA LYS A 125 -22.76 29.90 31.70
C LYS A 125 -21.83 29.98 30.49
N PRO A 126 -21.43 31.19 30.08
CA PRO A 126 -20.51 31.36 28.97
C PRO A 126 -19.14 30.79 29.34
N LEU A 127 -18.66 29.83 28.54
CA LEU A 127 -17.39 29.16 28.76
C LEU A 127 -16.63 29.02 27.43
N ALA A 128 -15.43 29.58 27.38
CA ALA A 128 -14.48 29.28 26.31
C ALA A 128 -14.03 27.82 26.42
N ALA A 129 -14.56 26.97 25.55
CA ALA A 129 -14.24 25.55 25.50
C ALA A 129 -13.84 25.16 24.07
N LEU A 130 -13.00 24.14 23.94
CA LEU A 130 -12.65 23.55 22.65
C LEU A 130 -13.57 22.37 22.37
N LEU A 131 -14.07 22.31 21.14
CA LEU A 131 -14.80 21.16 20.60
C LEU A 131 -13.82 20.31 19.77
N PRO A 132 -13.53 19.06 20.18
CA PRO A 132 -12.60 18.22 19.45
C PRO A 132 -13.14 17.83 18.07
N GLY A 133 -12.29 17.92 17.05
CA GLY A 133 -12.60 17.50 15.69
C GLY A 133 -12.52 15.98 15.51
N THR A 134 -12.55 15.55 14.26
CA THR A 134 -12.47 14.13 13.88
C THR A 134 -11.20 13.44 14.39
N ILE A 135 -10.02 14.07 14.29
CA ILE A 135 -8.74 13.44 14.65
C ILE A 135 -8.66 13.15 16.17
N PRO A 136 -8.87 14.13 17.08
CA PRO A 136 -8.84 13.85 18.50
C PRO A 136 -9.92 12.83 18.94
N ARG A 137 -11.09 12.86 18.30
CA ARG A 137 -12.18 11.89 18.56
C ARG A 137 -11.89 10.49 18.02
N ALA A 138 -10.94 10.34 17.10
CA ALA A 138 -10.53 9.06 16.55
C ALA A 138 -9.41 8.36 17.33
N HIS A 139 -8.85 9.00 18.37
CA HIS A 139 -7.73 8.47 19.16
C HIS A 139 -7.94 7.00 19.58
N ARG A 140 -6.90 6.16 19.40
CA ARG A 140 -6.88 4.68 19.52
C ARG A 140 -7.73 3.93 18.49
N GLY A 141 -8.14 4.61 17.43
CA GLY A 141 -8.96 4.09 16.35
C GLY A 141 -8.37 4.32 14.96
N ILE A 142 -9.26 4.32 13.98
CA ILE A 142 -8.96 4.48 12.56
C ILE A 142 -9.69 5.70 12.02
N ILE A 143 -9.01 6.44 11.15
CA ILE A 143 -9.60 7.47 10.31
C ILE A 143 -9.59 6.98 8.86
N PHE A 144 -10.75 6.96 8.23
CA PHE A 144 -10.90 6.62 6.83
C PHE A 144 -11.08 7.89 5.97
N ILE A 145 -10.37 7.96 4.85
CA ILE A 145 -10.42 9.06 3.90
C ILE A 145 -10.67 8.49 2.50
N ASP A 146 -11.85 8.77 1.95
CA ASP A 146 -12.16 8.41 0.56
C ASP A 146 -11.70 9.53 -0.37
N GLY A 147 -10.88 9.22 -1.37
CA GLY A 147 -10.27 10.20 -2.29
C GLY A 147 -9.28 11.15 -1.62
N ILE A 148 -8.23 10.61 -0.99
CA ILE A 148 -7.16 11.39 -0.35
C ILE A 148 -6.46 12.36 -1.30
N ASN A 149 -6.35 12.01 -2.59
CA ASN A 149 -5.77 12.87 -3.61
C ASN A 149 -6.60 14.16 -3.81
N ARG A 150 -7.92 14.04 -3.81
CA ARG A 150 -8.83 15.20 -3.87
C ARG A 150 -8.80 16.02 -2.60
N LEU A 151 -8.75 15.37 -1.44
CA LEU A 151 -8.58 16.07 -0.17
C LEU A 151 -7.29 16.89 -0.16
N ALA A 152 -6.17 16.31 -0.62
CA ALA A 152 -4.88 16.97 -0.64
C ALA A 152 -4.82 18.20 -1.56
N ASP A 153 -5.67 18.23 -2.58
CA ASP A 153 -5.80 19.33 -3.54
C ASP A 153 -6.81 20.40 -3.08
N THR A 154 -8.01 19.98 -2.64
CA THR A 154 -9.10 20.89 -2.24
C THR A 154 -8.94 21.46 -0.83
N ALA A 155 -8.27 20.75 0.09
CA ALA A 155 -8.08 21.13 1.48
C ALA A 155 -6.60 20.96 1.91
N PRO A 156 -5.69 21.79 1.36
CA PRO A 156 -4.25 21.64 1.59
C PRO A 156 -3.86 21.77 3.07
N GLU A 157 -4.62 22.52 3.86
CA GLU A 157 -4.38 22.69 5.31
C GLU A 157 -4.72 21.42 6.08
N VAL A 158 -5.75 20.67 5.67
CA VAL A 158 -6.06 19.36 6.27
C VAL A 158 -4.96 18.36 5.93
N ALA A 159 -4.39 18.44 4.72
CA ALA A 159 -3.24 17.63 4.35
C ALA A 159 -1.98 17.96 5.17
N GLU A 160 -1.73 19.22 5.55
CA GLU A 160 -0.66 19.58 6.50
C GLU A 160 -0.89 18.92 7.87
N VAL A 161 -2.12 19.00 8.39
CA VAL A 161 -2.47 18.34 9.67
C VAL A 161 -2.23 16.83 9.61
N LEU A 162 -2.55 16.19 8.48
CA LEU A 162 -2.27 14.76 8.30
C LEU A 162 -0.76 14.48 8.25
N LEU A 163 0.06 15.36 7.69
CA LEU A 163 1.52 15.22 7.71
C LEU A 163 2.08 15.20 9.14
N ASP A 164 1.56 16.04 10.03
CA ASP A 164 1.99 16.11 11.43
C ASP A 164 1.53 14.87 12.22
N VAL A 165 0.28 14.47 12.03
CA VAL A 165 -0.32 13.30 12.70
C VAL A 165 0.34 11.99 12.24
N MET A 166 0.68 11.87 10.96
CA MET A 166 1.39 10.70 10.41
C MET A 166 2.92 10.81 10.54
N GLY A 167 3.43 11.98 10.91
CA GLY A 167 4.86 12.29 10.95
C GLY A 167 5.56 11.63 12.14
N THR A 168 4.89 11.65 13.29
CA THR A 168 5.40 11.15 14.57
C THR A 168 4.61 9.93 15.05
N ARG A 169 5.21 9.13 15.94
CA ARG A 169 4.54 7.98 16.57
C ARG A 169 4.74 8.08 18.09
N PRO A 170 3.72 8.49 18.89
CA PRO A 170 2.38 8.91 18.47
C PRO A 170 2.41 10.23 17.67
N GLY A 171 1.37 10.45 16.86
CA GLY A 171 1.15 11.70 16.14
C GLY A 171 0.90 12.86 17.10
N GLN A 172 1.02 14.10 16.62
CA GLN A 172 0.66 15.28 17.39
C GLN A 172 -0.35 16.12 16.61
N ILE A 173 -1.26 16.73 17.34
CA ILE A 173 -2.19 17.72 16.81
C ILE A 173 -2.14 18.98 17.66
N GLN A 174 -2.16 20.13 17.02
CA GLN A 174 -2.15 21.43 17.67
C GLN A 174 -3.41 22.20 17.28
N MET A 175 -4.14 22.67 18.29
CA MET A 175 -5.30 23.53 18.13
C MET A 175 -4.89 24.95 18.48
N GLU A 176 -5.05 25.86 17.53
CA GLU A 176 -4.79 27.29 17.71
C GLU A 176 -6.03 28.08 17.32
N GLU A 177 -6.53 28.88 18.26
CA GLU A 177 -7.67 29.76 18.05
C GLU A 177 -7.29 31.16 18.53
N PRO A 178 -7.65 32.24 17.80
CA PRO A 178 -7.28 33.60 18.17
C PRO A 178 -7.72 33.94 19.59
N GLY A 179 -6.77 34.43 20.40
CA GLY A 179 -7.03 34.82 21.79
C GLY A 179 -7.08 33.66 22.80
N LEU A 180 -6.81 32.42 22.37
CA LEU A 180 -6.65 31.26 23.26
C LEU A 180 -5.22 30.70 23.20
N PRO A 181 -4.71 30.12 24.29
CA PRO A 181 -3.43 29.43 24.26
C PRO A 181 -3.52 28.20 23.33
N ALA A 182 -2.43 27.94 22.60
CA ALA A 182 -2.33 26.75 21.77
C ALA A 182 -2.42 25.48 22.63
N VAL A 183 -3.21 24.51 22.18
CA VAL A 183 -3.38 23.22 22.85
C VAL A 183 -2.84 22.10 21.97
N THR A 184 -1.78 21.45 22.44
CA THR A 184 -1.15 20.31 21.75
C THR A 184 -1.56 19.00 22.40
N LEU A 185 -1.93 18.01 21.58
CA LEU A 185 -2.37 16.69 22.02
C LEU A 185 -1.67 15.57 21.24
N PRO A 186 -1.15 14.53 21.92
CA PRO A 186 -0.69 13.34 21.23
C PRO A 186 -1.89 12.50 20.78
N VAL A 187 -1.88 12.05 19.53
CA VAL A 187 -2.95 11.24 18.93
C VAL A 187 -2.37 9.98 18.29
N ALA A 188 -2.89 8.82 18.69
CA ALA A 188 -2.54 7.54 18.08
C ALA A 188 -3.71 7.08 17.18
N VAL A 189 -3.61 7.31 15.88
CA VAL A 189 -4.65 6.97 14.88
C VAL A 189 -4.04 6.30 13.66
N GLY A 190 -4.62 5.19 13.21
CA GLY A 190 -4.32 4.63 11.90
C GLY A 190 -5.05 5.43 10.81
N ILE A 191 -4.38 5.72 9.71
CA ILE A 191 -4.99 6.42 8.56
C ILE A 191 -5.19 5.41 7.44
N TRP A 192 -6.44 5.21 7.04
CA TRP A 192 -6.81 4.38 5.90
C TRP A 192 -7.30 5.31 4.80
N ALA A 193 -6.63 5.28 3.66
CA ALA A 193 -6.95 6.15 2.54
C ALA A 193 -7.28 5.35 1.29
N ALA A 194 -8.25 5.82 0.52
CA ALA A 194 -8.47 5.37 -0.84
C ALA A 194 -8.16 6.51 -1.82
N SER A 195 -7.57 6.20 -2.96
CA SER A 195 -7.39 7.15 -4.07
C SER A 195 -7.77 6.48 -5.40
N ASN A 196 -8.13 7.32 -6.36
CA ASN A 196 -8.22 6.93 -7.76
C ASN A 196 -7.18 7.71 -8.57
N PRO A 197 -6.15 7.05 -9.13
CA PRO A 197 -5.08 7.73 -9.86
C PRO A 197 -5.53 8.27 -11.24
N ASP A 198 -6.62 7.75 -11.81
CA ASP A 198 -7.11 8.14 -13.15
C ASP A 198 -7.98 9.41 -13.12
N GLU A 199 -8.49 9.79 -11.95
CA GLU A 199 -9.25 11.02 -11.77
C GLU A 199 -8.32 12.20 -11.53
N GLU A 200 -8.69 13.40 -11.97
CA GLU A 200 -8.06 14.64 -11.50
C GLU A 200 -8.17 14.73 -9.97
N PRO A 201 -7.08 15.09 -9.26
CA PRO A 201 -5.80 15.66 -9.72
C PRO A 201 -4.68 14.63 -10.05
N GLY A 202 -5.01 13.35 -10.14
CA GLY A 202 -4.09 12.24 -10.42
C GLY A 202 -3.70 11.44 -9.16
N PRO A 203 -2.62 10.64 -9.23
CA PRO A 203 -2.15 9.83 -8.09
C PRO A 203 -1.60 10.72 -6.97
N LEU A 204 -1.74 10.28 -5.71
CA LEU A 204 -1.32 11.06 -4.55
C LEU A 204 0.18 11.39 -4.58
N SER A 205 1.00 10.48 -5.10
CA SER A 205 2.45 10.67 -5.26
C SER A 205 2.80 11.87 -6.15
N ARG A 206 1.96 12.20 -7.14
CA ARG A 206 2.12 13.38 -8.01
C ARG A 206 1.54 14.64 -7.38
N VAL A 207 0.37 14.52 -6.75
CA VAL A 207 -0.34 15.65 -6.14
C VAL A 207 0.44 16.19 -4.94
N ARG A 208 0.88 15.29 -4.06
CA ARG A 208 1.56 15.64 -2.81
C ARG A 208 2.49 14.52 -2.33
N LYS A 209 3.68 14.42 -2.95
CA LYS A 209 4.72 13.40 -2.65
C LYS A 209 4.99 13.25 -1.14
N GLN A 210 5.05 14.36 -0.41
CA GLN A 210 5.31 14.35 1.05
C GLN A 210 4.26 13.57 1.83
N LEU A 211 2.97 13.72 1.48
CA LEU A 211 1.88 12.99 2.14
C LEU A 211 1.87 11.53 1.71
N SER A 212 2.16 11.26 0.43
CA SER A 212 2.30 9.91 -0.08
C SER A 212 3.40 9.12 0.66
N ASP A 213 4.58 9.72 0.88
CA ASP A 213 5.69 9.08 1.63
C ASP A 213 5.33 8.75 3.08
N ARG A 214 4.30 9.39 3.63
CA ARG A 214 3.89 9.18 5.03
C ARG A 214 3.07 7.90 5.21
N PHE A 215 2.53 7.33 4.14
CA PHE A 215 1.92 6.01 4.20
C PHE A 215 2.98 4.91 4.39
N ASP A 216 2.66 3.91 5.20
CA ASP A 216 3.55 2.78 5.43
C ASP A 216 3.47 1.83 4.23
N LEU A 217 2.25 1.52 3.77
CA LEU A 217 2.00 0.67 2.59
C LEU A 217 1.04 1.33 1.60
N THR A 218 1.29 1.10 0.32
CA THR A 218 0.38 1.41 -0.79
C THR A 218 0.01 0.14 -1.53
N VAL A 219 -1.29 -0.11 -1.66
CA VAL A 219 -1.85 -1.28 -2.34
C VAL A 219 -2.45 -0.82 -3.67
N ALA A 220 -1.96 -1.39 -4.77
CA ALA A 220 -2.58 -1.23 -6.07
C ALA A 220 -3.76 -2.20 -6.22
N MET A 221 -4.94 -1.67 -6.50
CA MET A 221 -6.19 -2.40 -6.63
C MET A 221 -6.49 -2.67 -8.09
N GLY A 222 -6.69 -3.94 -8.42
CA GLY A 222 -7.05 -4.42 -9.74
C GLY A 222 -8.52 -4.82 -9.86
N ARG A 223 -8.95 -5.02 -11.10
CA ARG A 223 -10.20 -5.74 -11.41
C ARG A 223 -9.96 -7.25 -11.32
N PRO A 224 -11.00 -8.07 -11.10
CA PRO A 224 -10.86 -9.52 -11.24
C PRO A 224 -10.39 -9.87 -12.66
N ASP A 225 -9.39 -10.73 -12.75
CA ASP A 225 -8.80 -11.21 -14.01
C ASP A 225 -9.40 -12.54 -14.48
N ASN A 226 -10.15 -13.23 -13.61
CA ASN A 226 -10.76 -14.52 -13.85
C ASN A 226 -12.31 -14.41 -13.95
N TYR A 227 -12.87 -15.11 -14.94
CA TYR A 227 -14.33 -15.20 -15.12
C TYR A 227 -15.03 -15.72 -13.85
N GLN A 228 -14.44 -16.71 -13.19
CA GLN A 228 -15.01 -17.31 -11.99
C GLN A 228 -15.17 -16.30 -10.83
N ALA A 229 -14.20 -15.39 -10.60
CA ALA A 229 -14.40 -14.42 -9.53
C ALA A 229 -15.50 -13.42 -9.84
N VAL A 230 -15.73 -13.09 -11.12
CA VAL A 230 -16.88 -12.24 -11.50
C VAL A 230 -18.20 -12.95 -11.19
N VAL A 231 -18.28 -14.26 -11.49
CA VAL A 231 -19.44 -15.08 -11.10
C VAL A 231 -19.62 -15.10 -9.59
N ASP A 232 -18.53 -15.30 -8.83
CA ASP A 232 -18.58 -15.33 -7.37
C ASP A 232 -19.02 -13.99 -6.77
N ILE A 233 -18.56 -12.86 -7.35
CA ILE A 233 -19.00 -11.50 -7.00
C ILE A 233 -20.50 -11.33 -7.26
N LEU A 234 -20.99 -11.73 -8.44
CA LEU A 234 -22.40 -11.59 -8.82
C LEU A 234 -23.33 -12.51 -8.03
N ALA A 235 -22.86 -13.72 -7.70
CA ALA A 235 -23.60 -14.67 -6.88
C ALA A 235 -23.63 -14.26 -5.40
N GLY A 236 -22.79 -13.30 -4.98
CA GLY A 236 -22.57 -12.98 -3.57
C GLY A 236 -21.98 -14.15 -2.77
N SER A 237 -21.44 -15.17 -3.47
CA SER A 237 -20.83 -16.34 -2.85
C SER A 237 -19.41 -15.99 -2.48
N ALA A 238 -19.22 -15.50 -1.25
CA ALA A 238 -17.88 -15.38 -0.69
C ALA A 238 -17.28 -16.77 -0.59
N GLN A 239 -16.20 -17.02 -1.32
CA GLN A 239 -15.30 -18.09 -0.93
C GLN A 239 -14.80 -17.75 0.48
N ALA A 240 -15.24 -18.54 1.44
CA ALA A 240 -14.76 -18.50 2.82
C ALA A 240 -13.28 -18.93 2.82
N ALA A 241 -12.40 -18.05 2.36
CA ALA A 241 -11.00 -18.13 2.71
C ALA A 241 -10.92 -18.06 4.24
N MET A 242 -10.09 -18.90 4.85
CA MET A 242 -9.80 -18.85 6.30
C MET A 242 -9.27 -17.46 6.64
N ALA A 243 -10.16 -16.52 6.92
CA ALA A 243 -9.82 -15.20 7.41
C ALA A 243 -9.31 -15.36 8.84
N ALA A 244 -8.21 -14.68 9.17
CA ALA A 244 -7.71 -14.67 10.52
C ALA A 244 -8.80 -14.11 11.44
N LEU A 245 -9.23 -14.90 12.42
CA LEU A 245 -10.18 -14.44 13.43
C LEU A 245 -9.57 -13.26 14.21
N PRO A 246 -10.37 -12.34 14.75
CA PRO A 246 -9.86 -11.22 15.56
C PRO A 246 -8.91 -11.65 16.69
N GLY A 247 -9.11 -12.84 17.26
CA GLY A 247 -8.21 -13.44 18.26
C GLY A 247 -6.84 -13.88 17.73
N GLN A 248 -6.71 -14.13 16.42
CA GLN A 248 -5.43 -14.40 15.75
C GLN A 248 -4.73 -13.10 15.31
N LEU A 249 -5.47 -12.01 15.12
CA LEU A 249 -4.93 -10.67 14.83
C LEU A 249 -4.31 -10.02 16.07
N ALA A 250 -4.69 -10.47 17.28
CA ALA A 250 -4.19 -10.00 18.58
C ALA A 250 -2.78 -10.54 18.91
N GLY A 251 -1.86 -10.47 17.96
CA GLY A 251 -0.46 -10.76 18.19
C GLY A 251 0.24 -9.58 18.86
N ASN A 252 1.13 -9.84 19.82
CA ASN A 252 1.92 -8.78 20.44
C ASN A 252 3.10 -8.40 19.54
N LEU A 253 2.97 -7.29 18.80
CA LEU A 253 4.06 -6.78 17.95
C LEU A 253 5.35 -6.58 18.77
N ALA A 254 5.27 -6.23 20.07
CA ALA A 254 6.44 -6.07 20.91
C ALA A 254 7.27 -7.37 21.06
N ASN A 255 6.64 -8.54 20.95
CA ASN A 255 7.32 -9.84 21.00
C ASN A 255 7.86 -10.29 19.63
N SER A 256 7.48 -9.60 18.55
CA SER A 256 8.02 -9.92 17.22
C SER A 256 9.43 -9.37 17.09
N THR A 257 10.39 -10.25 16.89
CA THR A 257 11.80 -9.91 16.76
C THR A 257 12.25 -9.93 15.31
N VAL A 258 13.11 -8.98 14.97
CA VAL A 258 13.76 -8.90 13.67
C VAL A 258 15.22 -9.27 13.87
N SER A 259 15.69 -10.26 13.11
CA SER A 259 17.07 -10.72 13.22
C SER A 259 18.04 -9.61 12.79
N PRO A 260 19.23 -9.49 13.42
CA PRO A 260 20.24 -8.53 13.00
C PRO A 260 20.61 -8.65 11.52
N GLU A 261 20.59 -9.87 10.98
CA GLU A 261 20.86 -10.16 9.57
C GLU A 261 19.81 -9.53 8.66
N LEU A 262 18.53 -9.58 9.03
CA LEU A 262 17.47 -8.95 8.23
C LEU A 262 17.60 -7.42 8.21
N ARG A 263 18.03 -6.81 9.32
CA ARG A 263 18.34 -5.36 9.36
C ARG A 263 19.53 -5.00 8.49
N GLN A 264 20.56 -5.84 8.41
CA GLN A 264 21.67 -5.65 7.49
C GLN A 264 21.21 -5.72 6.03
N VAL A 265 20.31 -6.65 5.69
CA VAL A 265 19.69 -6.72 4.35
C VAL A 265 18.92 -5.44 4.04
N LEU A 266 18.10 -4.95 4.98
CA LEU A 266 17.37 -3.68 4.82
C LEU A 266 18.30 -2.48 4.64
N ALA A 267 19.37 -2.38 5.43
CA ALA A 267 20.36 -1.33 5.31
C ALA A 267 21.08 -1.38 3.96
N LYS A 268 21.40 -2.60 3.48
CA LYS A 268 21.98 -2.80 2.16
C LYS A 268 21.03 -2.39 1.05
N ILE A 269 19.74 -2.72 1.16
CA ILE A 269 18.72 -2.28 0.19
C ILE A 269 18.66 -0.74 0.15
N TYR A 270 18.67 -0.10 1.31
CA TYR A 270 18.64 1.36 1.41
C TYR A 270 19.82 2.03 0.69
N ILE A 271 21.05 1.52 0.89
CA ILE A 271 22.26 2.08 0.29
C ILE A 271 22.42 1.72 -1.18
N ASP A 272 22.31 0.43 -1.53
CA ASP A 272 22.60 -0.06 -2.88
C ASP A 272 21.59 0.45 -3.92
N PHE A 273 20.32 0.54 -3.52
CA PHE A 273 19.23 1.02 -4.39
C PHE A 273 18.91 2.51 -4.20
N ARG A 274 19.71 3.24 -3.40
CA ARG A 274 19.64 4.70 -3.20
C ARG A 274 18.24 5.20 -2.84
N LEU A 275 17.64 4.62 -1.80
CA LEU A 275 16.32 5.05 -1.34
C LEU A 275 16.39 6.45 -0.71
N ASP A 276 15.41 7.30 -1.00
CA ASP A 276 15.36 8.71 -0.54
C ASP A 276 15.25 8.85 0.99
N SER A 277 14.64 7.88 1.68
CA SER A 277 14.25 7.99 3.09
C SER A 277 14.34 6.67 3.85
N PRO A 278 14.85 6.66 5.10
CA PRO A 278 14.85 5.46 5.95
C PRO A 278 13.44 4.99 6.32
N ARG A 279 12.42 5.84 6.12
CA ARG A 279 11.01 5.48 6.33
C ARG A 279 10.59 4.28 5.47
N GLY A 280 11.15 4.16 4.26
CA GLY A 280 11.01 2.98 3.40
C GLY A 280 11.44 1.69 4.10
N ALA A 281 12.64 1.69 4.68
CA ALA A 281 13.18 0.55 5.39
C ALA A 281 12.39 0.21 6.66
N GLN A 282 11.96 1.24 7.41
CA GLN A 282 11.15 1.06 8.63
C GLN A 282 9.76 0.48 8.33
N ALA A 283 9.12 0.94 7.25
CA ALA A 283 7.84 0.41 6.78
C ALA A 283 7.98 -1.06 6.36
N MET A 284 9.04 -1.40 5.60
CA MET A 284 9.36 -2.77 5.23
C MET A 284 9.60 -3.68 6.46
N GLU A 285 10.38 -3.22 7.44
CA GLU A 285 10.62 -3.97 8.69
C GLU A 285 9.31 -4.23 9.44
N THR A 286 8.49 -3.20 9.60
CA THR A 286 7.21 -3.29 10.32
C THR A 286 6.22 -4.20 9.59
N ALA A 287 6.09 -4.07 8.27
CA ALA A 287 5.22 -4.91 7.46
C ALA A 287 5.67 -6.38 7.42
N ALA A 288 6.98 -6.64 7.42
CA ALA A 288 7.52 -8.01 7.50
C ALA A 288 7.21 -8.65 8.87
N ARG A 289 7.32 -7.88 9.96
CA ARG A 289 6.93 -8.32 11.31
C ARG A 289 5.43 -8.64 11.38
N LEU A 290 4.59 -7.76 10.83
CA LEU A 290 3.15 -7.96 10.79
C LEU A 290 2.78 -9.19 9.95
N THR A 291 3.45 -9.41 8.81
CA THR A 291 3.27 -10.62 7.99
C THR A 291 3.60 -11.89 8.77
N ALA A 292 4.74 -11.90 9.48
CA ALA A 292 5.11 -13.03 10.32
C ALA A 292 4.07 -13.26 11.43
N LEU A 293 3.61 -12.19 12.07
CA LEU A 293 2.62 -12.21 13.14
C LEU A 293 1.27 -12.80 12.67
N LEU A 294 0.78 -12.36 11.51
CA LEU A 294 -0.44 -12.91 10.89
C LEU A 294 -0.28 -14.39 10.52
N SER A 295 0.95 -14.84 10.24
CA SER A 295 1.28 -16.24 10.01
C SER A 295 1.49 -17.05 11.31
N GLY A 296 1.27 -16.44 12.48
CA GLY A 296 1.51 -17.06 13.80
C GLY A 296 3.00 -17.20 14.19
N ARG A 297 3.91 -16.53 13.47
CA ARG A 297 5.36 -16.54 13.73
C ARG A 297 5.81 -15.26 14.44
N SER A 298 6.76 -15.37 15.36
CA SER A 298 7.37 -14.23 16.05
C SER A 298 8.59 -13.65 15.31
N ASN A 299 9.22 -14.42 14.42
CA ASN A 299 10.41 -14.01 13.69
C ASN A 299 10.09 -13.71 12.22
N ALA A 300 10.43 -12.49 11.79
CA ALA A 300 10.35 -12.08 10.39
C ALA A 300 11.49 -12.69 9.57
N THR A 301 11.17 -13.14 8.36
CA THR A 301 12.10 -13.78 7.43
C THR A 301 12.29 -12.95 6.16
N VAL A 302 13.30 -13.30 5.35
CA VAL A 302 13.51 -12.68 4.03
C VAL A 302 12.31 -12.92 3.09
N ALA A 303 11.62 -14.06 3.24
CA ALA A 303 10.41 -14.36 2.48
C ALA A 303 9.24 -13.42 2.84
N ASP A 304 9.12 -13.03 4.11
CA ASP A 304 8.13 -12.04 4.55
C ASP A 304 8.44 -10.66 3.97
N LEU A 305 9.72 -10.28 3.99
CA LEU A 305 10.19 -9.03 3.40
C LEU A 305 9.87 -8.98 1.90
N ALA A 306 10.16 -10.04 1.15
CA ALA A 306 9.90 -10.12 -0.29
C ALA A 306 8.42 -9.91 -0.65
N GLN A 307 7.49 -10.31 0.23
CA GLN A 307 6.05 -10.12 0.00
C GLN A 307 5.58 -8.68 0.22
N VAL A 308 6.26 -7.90 1.05
CA VAL A 308 5.82 -6.54 1.43
C VAL A 308 6.60 -5.43 0.75
N VAL A 309 7.75 -5.72 0.14
CA VAL A 309 8.62 -4.72 -0.51
C VAL A 309 7.88 -3.90 -1.55
N SER A 310 7.14 -4.55 -2.46
CA SER A 310 6.38 -3.86 -3.49
C SER A 310 5.33 -2.92 -2.88
N LEU A 311 4.66 -3.33 -1.81
CA LEU A 311 3.66 -2.53 -1.11
C LEU A 311 4.27 -1.33 -0.38
N ALA A 312 5.43 -1.52 0.25
CA ALA A 312 6.11 -0.48 1.03
C ALA A 312 6.84 0.57 0.17
N LEU A 313 7.23 0.20 -1.06
CA LEU A 313 8.00 1.05 -1.96
C LEU A 313 7.22 1.57 -3.16
N ALA A 314 6.01 1.07 -3.44
CA ALA A 314 5.18 1.44 -4.60
C ALA A 314 5.05 2.95 -4.81
N HIS A 315 4.91 3.72 -3.72
CA HIS A 315 4.76 5.18 -3.78
C HIS A 315 6.08 5.96 -3.61
N ARG A 316 7.21 5.27 -3.41
CA ARG A 316 8.53 5.86 -3.12
C ARG A 316 9.51 5.74 -4.28
N VAL A 317 9.43 4.66 -5.04
CA VAL A 317 10.45 4.28 -6.02
C VAL A 317 9.80 3.85 -7.33
N SER A 318 10.54 3.93 -8.43
CA SER A 318 10.13 3.40 -9.74
C SER A 318 9.95 1.87 -9.72
N GLY A 319 9.08 1.38 -10.59
CA GLY A 319 8.79 -0.05 -10.75
C GLY A 319 10.03 -0.89 -11.10
N ASP A 320 10.97 -0.34 -11.88
CA ASP A 320 12.21 -1.03 -12.25
C ASP A 320 13.07 -1.34 -11.01
N THR A 321 13.19 -0.37 -10.11
CA THR A 321 13.96 -0.54 -8.87
C THR A 321 13.26 -1.53 -7.94
N ILE A 322 11.93 -1.49 -7.83
CA ILE A 322 11.15 -2.47 -7.06
C ILE A 322 11.39 -3.88 -7.60
N THR A 323 11.40 -4.04 -8.92
CA THR A 323 11.68 -5.33 -9.59
C THR A 323 13.10 -5.80 -9.27
N ALA A 324 14.09 -4.91 -9.34
CA ALA A 324 15.48 -5.23 -9.01
C ALA A 324 15.66 -5.62 -7.52
N ILE A 325 15.00 -4.92 -6.59
CA ILE A 325 15.02 -5.27 -5.16
C ILE A 325 14.34 -6.63 -4.94
N THR A 326 13.21 -6.88 -5.61
CA THR A 326 12.49 -8.16 -5.50
C THR A 326 13.35 -9.32 -6.02
N ALA A 327 14.04 -9.13 -7.14
CA ALA A 327 15.01 -10.10 -7.68
C ALA A 327 16.19 -10.35 -6.71
N TYR A 328 16.69 -9.30 -6.07
CA TYR A 328 17.73 -9.42 -5.05
C TYR A 328 17.28 -10.26 -3.85
N LEU A 329 16.08 -10.01 -3.32
CA LEU A 329 15.53 -10.73 -2.17
C LEU A 329 15.17 -12.19 -2.47
N THR A 330 14.64 -12.46 -3.66
CA THR A 330 14.38 -13.84 -4.11
C THR A 330 15.71 -14.61 -4.27
N GLY A 331 16.76 -13.96 -4.77
CA GLY A 331 18.12 -14.52 -4.83
C GLY A 331 18.74 -14.82 -3.46
N LEU A 332 18.39 -14.05 -2.41
CA LEU A 332 18.80 -14.31 -1.03
C LEU A 332 17.99 -15.42 -0.34
N SER A 333 16.79 -15.71 -0.84
CA SER A 333 15.94 -16.79 -0.32
C SER A 333 16.30 -18.15 -0.92
N TYR A 334 16.81 -18.16 -2.16
CA TYR A 334 17.24 -19.36 -2.90
C TYR A 334 18.65 -19.99 -2.60
N PRO A 335 19.58 -19.44 -1.79
CA PRO A 335 20.95 -19.96 -1.73
C PRO A 335 21.21 -21.07 -0.68
N GLN A 336 20.23 -21.45 0.15
CA GLN A 336 20.46 -22.46 1.20
C GLN A 336 20.07 -23.90 0.80
N SER A 337 19.05 -24.10 -0.04
CA SER A 337 18.58 -25.46 -0.38
C SER A 337 19.41 -26.18 -1.45
N GLN A 338 20.09 -25.46 -2.35
CA GLN A 338 20.87 -26.07 -3.44
C GLN A 338 22.38 -26.22 -3.15
N ARG A 339 22.96 -25.52 -2.18
CA ARG A 339 24.41 -25.65 -1.88
C ARG A 339 24.78 -27.04 -1.32
N GLN A 340 23.90 -27.64 -0.50
CA GLN A 340 24.09 -29.02 -0.03
C GLN A 340 23.87 -30.03 -1.18
N GLY A 341 22.77 -29.91 -1.93
CA GLY A 341 22.49 -30.83 -3.05
C GLY A 341 23.46 -30.75 -4.24
N GLN A 342 24.05 -29.58 -4.54
CA GLN A 342 25.09 -29.45 -5.58
C GLN A 342 26.48 -29.86 -5.10
N GLN A 343 26.79 -29.76 -3.80
CA GLN A 343 28.04 -30.30 -3.26
C GLN A 343 28.01 -31.83 -3.23
N ASP A 344 26.89 -32.43 -2.83
CA ASP A 344 26.70 -33.88 -2.86
C ASP A 344 26.70 -34.42 -4.30
N ARG A 345 25.98 -33.78 -5.24
CA ARG A 345 26.03 -34.16 -6.66
C ARG A 345 27.41 -33.96 -7.30
N LYS A 346 28.16 -32.91 -6.95
CA LYS A 346 29.54 -32.73 -7.44
C LYS A 346 30.51 -33.74 -6.85
N LEU A 347 30.26 -34.24 -5.63
CA LEU A 347 31.01 -35.36 -5.04
C LEU A 347 30.68 -36.67 -5.75
N GLU A 348 29.41 -36.96 -6.01
CA GLU A 348 28.97 -38.13 -6.78
C GLU A 348 29.48 -38.10 -8.23
N ASP A 349 29.38 -36.96 -8.93
CA ASP A 349 29.92 -36.79 -10.28
C ASP A 349 31.46 -36.89 -10.32
N ARG A 350 32.16 -36.46 -9.26
CA ARG A 350 33.62 -36.69 -9.12
C ARG A 350 33.96 -38.15 -8.88
N MET A 351 33.12 -38.91 -8.18
CA MET A 351 33.30 -40.36 -8.04
C MET A 351 33.00 -41.09 -9.36
N LEU A 352 31.91 -40.74 -10.04
CA LEU A 352 31.53 -41.30 -11.34
C LEU A 352 32.56 -40.98 -12.43
N SER A 353 33.09 -39.75 -12.49
CA SER A 353 34.13 -39.38 -13.46
C SER A 353 35.48 -40.08 -13.23
N ARG A 354 35.85 -40.40 -11.99
CA ARG A 354 37.02 -41.26 -11.71
C ARG A 354 36.81 -42.68 -12.25
N TRP A 355 35.62 -43.24 -12.10
CA TRP A 355 35.26 -44.54 -12.67
C TRP A 355 35.22 -44.54 -14.20
N VAL A 356 34.66 -43.48 -14.80
CA VAL A 356 34.62 -43.30 -16.26
C VAL A 356 36.02 -43.10 -16.83
N MET A 357 36.92 -42.38 -16.15
CA MET A 357 38.32 -42.24 -16.56
C MET A 357 39.10 -43.55 -16.44
N LEU A 358 38.81 -44.36 -15.42
CA LEU A 358 39.38 -45.70 -15.27
C LEU A 358 38.94 -46.61 -16.44
N TRP A 359 37.65 -46.60 -16.79
CA TRP A 359 37.11 -47.33 -17.93
C TRP A 359 37.59 -46.80 -19.29
N ALA A 360 37.79 -45.49 -19.43
CA ALA A 360 38.34 -44.88 -20.64
C ALA A 360 39.82 -45.24 -20.83
N ALA A 361 40.60 -45.39 -19.76
CA ALA A 361 41.98 -45.87 -19.82
C ALA A 361 42.04 -47.34 -20.28
N VAL A 362 41.16 -48.19 -19.74
CA VAL A 362 41.01 -49.60 -20.17
C VAL A 362 40.57 -49.70 -21.63
N LYS A 363 39.62 -48.87 -22.07
CA LYS A 363 39.19 -48.80 -23.48
C LYS A 363 40.29 -48.29 -24.41
N ARG A 364 41.15 -47.38 -23.98
CA ARG A 364 42.28 -46.88 -24.80
C ARG A 364 43.37 -47.93 -24.98
N GLN A 365 43.63 -48.76 -23.96
CA GLN A 365 44.54 -49.91 -24.11
C GLN A 365 43.98 -50.96 -25.08
N LEU A 366 42.67 -51.22 -25.05
CA LEU A 366 42.01 -52.13 -26.01
C LEU A 366 41.91 -51.54 -27.43
N ALA A 367 41.72 -50.22 -27.56
CA ALA A 367 41.63 -49.55 -28.87
C ALA A 367 42.99 -49.37 -29.55
N ALA A 368 44.10 -49.32 -28.79
CA ALA A 368 45.45 -49.29 -29.33
C ALA A 368 45.84 -50.61 -30.05
N VAL A 369 45.25 -51.73 -29.65
CA VAL A 369 45.41 -53.04 -30.32
C VAL A 369 44.61 -53.11 -31.63
N MET A 370 43.54 -52.32 -31.77
CA MET A 370 42.60 -52.38 -32.91
C MET A 370 42.88 -51.36 -34.02
N ARG A 371 43.83 -50.42 -33.87
CA ARG A 371 44.13 -49.36 -34.87
C ARG A 371 45.40 -49.61 -35.71
N ALA A 372 45.74 -50.87 -35.96
CA ALA A 372 46.74 -51.25 -36.96
C ALA A 372 46.13 -51.47 -38.37
N ARG A 373 44.92 -50.98 -38.66
CA ARG A 373 44.31 -51.11 -39.99
C ARG A 373 43.61 -49.84 -40.46
N CYS A 374 44.10 -49.38 -41.61
CA CYS A 374 43.44 -48.62 -42.67
C CYS A 374 43.45 -47.07 -42.65
N HIS A 375 43.87 -46.56 -43.81
CA HIS A 375 44.06 -45.19 -44.24
C HIS A 375 42.76 -44.51 -44.75
N ARG A 376 42.68 -43.18 -44.53
CA ARG A 376 42.35 -42.01 -45.40
C ARG A 376 41.57 -42.18 -46.74
N PRO A 377 41.02 -41.11 -47.38
CA PRO A 377 40.92 -39.67 -47.01
C PRO A 377 39.55 -38.99 -47.31
N ALA A 378 39.54 -37.65 -47.19
CA ALA A 378 38.43 -36.68 -47.18
C ALA A 378 37.97 -36.17 -48.56
N ALA A 379 36.81 -35.48 -48.57
CA ALA A 379 36.37 -34.59 -49.64
C ALA A 379 35.59 -33.37 -49.08
N GLU A 380 35.90 -32.20 -49.64
CA GLU A 380 35.29 -30.88 -49.42
C GLU A 380 34.07 -30.64 -50.33
N THR A 381 33.24 -29.64 -49.99
CA THR A 381 32.44 -28.71 -50.82
C THR A 381 31.20 -28.26 -50.02
N SER A 382 30.55 -27.11 -50.16
CA SER A 382 30.81 -25.73 -50.61
C SER A 382 29.44 -25.03 -50.49
N GLU A 383 29.43 -23.76 -50.12
CA GLU A 383 28.26 -22.91 -49.82
C GLU A 383 27.35 -22.61 -51.02
N GLY A 384 26.08 -22.26 -50.75
CA GLY A 384 25.18 -21.66 -51.73
C GLY A 384 23.94 -20.97 -51.13
N GLY A 385 23.73 -19.70 -51.49
CA GLY A 385 22.40 -19.13 -51.79
C GLY A 385 21.77 -18.15 -50.79
N LYS A 386 22.00 -16.84 -50.98
CA LYS A 386 21.19 -15.73 -50.42
C LYS A 386 19.98 -15.44 -51.32
N GLY A 387 18.78 -15.28 -50.74
CA GLY A 387 17.59 -14.72 -51.40
C GLY A 387 17.23 -13.35 -50.82
N ALA A 388 17.06 -12.35 -51.69
CA ALA A 388 16.67 -10.98 -51.34
C ALA A 388 15.17 -10.77 -51.57
N GLY A 389 14.45 -10.34 -50.53
CA GLY A 389 13.04 -9.93 -50.59
C GLY A 389 12.93 -8.40 -50.60
N ALA A 390 12.16 -7.86 -51.54
CA ALA A 390 11.89 -6.43 -51.71
C ALA A 390 10.77 -5.96 -50.78
N GLY A 391 11.06 -4.94 -49.96
CA GLY A 391 10.06 -4.17 -49.20
C GLY A 391 10.48 -2.69 -49.20
N GLY A 392 9.79 -1.87 -49.99
CA GLY A 392 10.02 -0.41 -50.02
C GLY A 392 9.21 0.32 -48.95
N PRO A 393 9.71 1.44 -48.37
CA PRO A 393 9.02 2.16 -47.31
C PRO A 393 7.92 3.09 -47.85
N ALA A 394 6.86 3.29 -47.05
CA ALA A 394 5.79 4.24 -47.32
C ALA A 394 6.31 5.68 -47.34
N ARG A 395 5.97 6.45 -48.37
CA ARG A 395 6.31 7.88 -48.50
C ARG A 395 5.41 8.72 -47.60
N ILE A 396 6.02 9.40 -46.64
CA ILE A 396 5.39 10.50 -45.88
C ILE A 396 5.31 11.72 -46.81
N VAL A 397 4.10 12.27 -46.99
CA VAL A 397 3.87 13.49 -47.78
C VAL A 397 4.35 14.69 -46.95
N ASP A 398 5.11 15.58 -47.59
CA ASP A 398 5.68 16.77 -46.97
C ASP A 398 4.57 17.76 -46.56
N PRO A 399 4.37 18.05 -45.26
CA PRO A 399 3.26 18.88 -44.78
C PRO A 399 3.30 20.32 -45.29
N LEU A 400 4.45 20.82 -45.76
CA LEU A 400 4.59 22.16 -46.33
C LEU A 400 4.05 22.27 -47.77
N ALA A 401 3.86 21.15 -48.46
CA ALA A 401 3.35 21.12 -49.83
C ALA A 401 1.83 20.89 -49.91
N THR A 402 1.14 20.77 -48.76
CA THR A 402 -0.29 20.49 -48.71
C THR A 402 -1.08 21.79 -48.63
N THR A 403 -1.78 22.15 -49.71
CA THR A 403 -2.67 23.31 -49.74
C THR A 403 -3.93 23.04 -48.90
N ILE A 404 -3.98 23.66 -47.72
CA ILE A 404 -5.16 23.63 -46.84
C ILE A 404 -6.21 24.58 -47.42
N ILE A 405 -7.30 24.04 -47.96
CA ILE A 405 -8.44 24.85 -48.40
C ILE A 405 -9.26 25.18 -47.16
N ALA A 406 -9.17 26.42 -46.68
CA ALA A 406 -9.99 26.89 -45.57
C ALA A 406 -11.47 26.95 -45.98
N PRO A 407 -12.41 26.59 -45.09
CA PRO A 407 -13.84 26.77 -45.33
C PRO A 407 -14.18 28.25 -45.59
N PRO A 408 -15.15 28.56 -46.46
CA PRO A 408 -15.41 29.92 -46.92
C PRO A 408 -16.01 30.86 -45.87
N LYS A 409 -16.30 30.37 -44.66
CA LYS A 409 -16.96 31.15 -43.60
C LYS A 409 -15.97 31.43 -42.45
N PRO A 410 -15.79 32.69 -42.03
CA PRO A 410 -14.98 33.01 -40.86
C PRO A 410 -15.60 32.42 -39.59
N ALA A 411 -14.77 31.94 -38.68
CA ALA A 411 -15.22 31.42 -37.39
C ALA A 411 -15.85 32.54 -36.55
N ILE A 412 -17.02 32.27 -35.97
CA ILE A 412 -17.73 33.22 -35.12
C ILE A 412 -17.18 33.09 -33.69
N PRO A 413 -16.79 34.19 -33.02
CA PRO A 413 -16.36 34.15 -31.62
C PRO A 413 -17.46 33.61 -30.71
N ILE A 414 -17.10 32.80 -29.70
CA ILE A 414 -18.04 32.20 -28.73
C ILE A 414 -18.97 33.24 -28.08
N ALA A 415 -18.49 34.46 -27.85
CA ALA A 415 -19.27 35.55 -27.26
C ALA A 415 -20.45 36.03 -28.14
N ASN A 416 -20.46 35.68 -29.43
CA ASN A 416 -21.48 36.09 -30.40
C ASN A 416 -22.40 34.93 -30.83
N LEU A 417 -22.29 33.76 -30.19
CA LEU A 417 -23.21 32.65 -30.43
C LEU A 417 -24.47 32.82 -29.56
N PRO A 418 -25.66 32.61 -30.11
CA PRO A 418 -26.89 32.61 -29.32
C PRO A 418 -26.94 31.42 -28.35
N ASP A 419 -27.56 31.62 -27.18
CA ASP A 419 -27.51 30.69 -26.03
C ASP A 419 -28.02 29.27 -26.35
N ASP A 420 -28.87 29.13 -27.35
CA ASP A 420 -29.43 27.86 -27.83
C ASP A 420 -28.41 26.96 -28.55
N GLN A 421 -27.27 27.51 -28.97
CA GLN A 421 -26.19 26.78 -29.65
C GLN A 421 -25.00 26.46 -28.73
N LEU A 422 -25.04 26.90 -27.47
CA LEU A 422 -24.00 26.59 -26.46
C LEU A 422 -24.13 25.17 -25.87
N VAL A 423 -25.27 24.50 -26.09
CA VAL A 423 -25.54 23.17 -25.55
C VAL A 423 -25.75 22.20 -26.70
N THR A 424 -24.76 21.35 -26.96
CA THR A 424 -24.93 20.18 -27.83
C THR A 424 -25.97 19.25 -27.22
N ARG A 425 -27.18 19.24 -27.78
CA ARG A 425 -28.13 18.15 -27.56
C ARG A 425 -27.81 17.07 -28.57
N ASP A 426 -27.30 15.93 -28.11
CA ASP A 426 -27.19 14.74 -28.94
C ASP A 426 -28.59 14.29 -29.36
N THR A 427 -29.03 14.70 -30.55
CA THR A 427 -30.22 14.13 -31.18
C THR A 427 -29.83 12.88 -31.94
N HIS A 428 -29.60 11.78 -31.22
CA HIS A 428 -29.72 10.45 -31.81
C HIS A 428 -31.20 10.10 -31.92
N ALA A 429 -31.83 10.51 -33.02
CA ALA A 429 -33.08 9.91 -33.48
C ALA A 429 -32.71 8.74 -34.40
N HIS A 430 -32.85 7.51 -33.90
CA HIS A 430 -32.89 6.32 -34.73
C HIS A 430 -34.20 6.32 -35.53
N GLY A 431 -34.07 6.42 -36.85
CA GLY A 431 -35.06 6.03 -37.85
C GLY A 431 -34.39 5.10 -38.84
#